data_AF-A0A956YD24-F1
#
_entry.id   AF-A0A956YD24-F1
#
_cell.length_a   1.000
_cell.length_b   1.000
_cell.length_c   1.000
_cell.angle_alpha   90.00
_cell.angle_beta   90.00
_cell.angle_gamma   90.00
#
_symmetry.space_group_name_H-M   'P 1'
#
loop_
_entity.id
_entity.type
_entity.pdbx_description
1 polymer ?
#
loop_
_entity_poly.entity_id
_entity_poly.type
_entity_poly.pdbx_seq_one_letter_code
_entity_poly.pdbx_strand_id
1 'polypeptide(L)'
;STGNAEAAAAWAEFLTSSEVAATVRVESAWELPALDQPEYFESYLALTPPANRAAVFQALESPVTPPVIVRQNEMQDAVNALITRVVDGELTAQEALDMAKEEIDGLLN
;
A
#
# COMPACT_ATOMS: atom_id res chain seq x y z
N SER A 1 -14.33 17.96 11.63
CA SER A 1 -15.35 17.67 10.59
C SER A 1 -15.21 18.71 9.50
N THR A 2 -15.34 18.34 8.22
CA THR A 2 -15.25 19.31 7.11
C THR A 2 -16.54 20.13 7.04
N GLY A 3 -16.46 21.39 6.58
CA GLY A 3 -17.64 22.25 6.39
C GLY A 3 -18.49 21.90 5.16
N ASN A 4 -18.04 20.95 4.33
CA ASN A 4 -18.65 20.56 3.06
C ASN A 4 -18.71 19.03 2.94
N ALA A 5 -19.26 18.36 3.95
CA ALA A 5 -19.22 16.90 4.05
C ALA A 5 -19.87 16.19 2.83
N GLU A 6 -20.99 16.71 2.33
CA GLU A 6 -21.71 16.15 1.19
C GLU A 6 -20.90 16.26 -0.11
N ALA A 7 -20.32 17.42 -0.39
CA ALA A 7 -19.46 17.61 -1.56
C ALA A 7 -18.18 16.74 -1.46
N ALA A 8 -17.62 16.59 -0.26
CA ALA A 8 -16.47 15.71 -0.03
C ALA A 8 -16.82 14.24 -0.27
N ALA A 9 -18.00 13.79 0.16
CA ALA A 9 -18.49 12.44 -0.08
C ALA A 9 -18.71 12.17 -1.58
N ALA A 10 -19.39 13.08 -2.28
CA ALA A 10 -19.62 12.96 -3.73
C ALA A 10 -18.28 12.92 -4.52
N TRP A 11 -17.29 13.69 -4.08
CA TRP A 11 -15.96 13.65 -4.67
C TRP A 11 -15.23 12.33 -4.43
N ALA A 12 -15.29 11.80 -3.20
CA ALA A 12 -14.70 10.50 -2.87
C ALA A 12 -15.37 9.36 -3.65
N GLU A 13 -16.70 9.42 -3.83
CA GLU A 13 -17.43 8.49 -4.67
C GLU A 13 -16.95 8.57 -6.13
N PHE A 14 -16.90 9.76 -6.72
CA PHE A 14 -16.39 9.94 -8.09
C PHE A 14 -14.99 9.32 -8.27
N LEU A 15 -14.07 9.54 -7.33
CA LEU A 15 -12.70 9.02 -7.40
C LEU A 15 -12.58 7.49 -7.26
N THR A 16 -13.58 6.84 -6.68
CA THR A 16 -13.55 5.40 -6.36
C THR A 16 -14.45 4.57 -7.27
N SER A 17 -15.52 5.14 -7.83
CA SER A 17 -16.54 4.38 -8.57
C SER A 17 -16.86 4.89 -9.98
N SER A 18 -16.33 6.04 -10.41
CA SER A 18 -16.62 6.54 -11.76
C SER A 18 -15.74 5.89 -12.83
N GLU A 19 -16.34 5.60 -13.99
CA GLU A 19 -15.60 5.14 -15.18
C GLU A 19 -14.55 6.16 -15.64
N VAL A 20 -14.84 7.45 -15.49
CA VAL A 20 -13.90 8.53 -15.82
C VAL A 20 -12.65 8.42 -14.97
N ALA A 21 -12.79 8.30 -13.64
CA ALA A 21 -11.64 8.15 -12.75
C ALA A 21 -10.88 6.84 -13.00
N ALA A 22 -11.59 5.74 -13.26
CA ALA A 22 -10.97 4.45 -13.56
C ALA A 22 -10.16 4.48 -14.87
N THR A 23 -10.73 5.07 -15.92
CA THR A 23 -10.06 5.24 -17.22
C THR A 23 -8.79 6.07 -17.07
N VAL A 24 -8.87 7.24 -16.39
CA VAL A 24 -7.71 8.10 -16.15
C VAL A 24 -6.61 7.36 -15.37
N ARG A 25 -6.96 6.58 -14.35
CA ARG A 25 -5.99 5.78 -13.57
C ARG A 25 -5.27 4.77 -14.46
N VAL A 26 -6.00 3.99 -15.27
CA VAL A 26 -5.40 2.99 -16.15
C VAL A 26 -4.51 3.65 -17.20
N GLU A 27 -5.02 4.65 -17.94
CA GLU A 27 -4.27 5.31 -19.02
C GLU A 27 -2.98 5.99 -18.53
N SER A 28 -3.01 6.55 -17.32
CA SER A 28 -1.83 7.16 -16.68
C SER A 28 -0.93 6.16 -15.97
N ALA A 29 -1.28 4.86 -15.97
CA ALA A 29 -0.64 3.83 -15.17
C ALA A 29 -0.56 4.17 -13.66
N TRP A 30 -1.53 4.94 -13.17
CA TRP A 30 -1.65 5.28 -11.76
C TRP A 30 -2.39 4.19 -10.99
N GLU A 31 -1.61 3.24 -10.47
CA GLU A 31 -2.11 2.08 -9.72
C GLU A 31 -3.15 1.29 -10.53
N LEU A 32 -4.03 0.56 -9.85
CA LEU A 32 -5.16 -0.15 -10.44
C LEU A 32 -6.47 0.52 -9.97
N PRO A 33 -7.49 0.64 -10.83
CA PRO A 33 -8.79 1.15 -10.41
C PRO A 33 -9.45 0.19 -9.42
N ALA A 34 -10.33 0.73 -8.56
CA ALA A 34 -11.13 -0.08 -7.64
C ALA A 34 -12.27 -0.84 -8.34
N LEU A 35 -12.61 -0.46 -9.57
CA LEU A 35 -13.61 -1.13 -10.39
C LEU A 35 -13.05 -2.45 -10.92
N ASP A 36 -13.76 -3.55 -10.65
CA ASP A 36 -13.45 -4.88 -11.15
C ASP A 36 -14.16 -5.14 -12.48
N GLN A 37 -13.71 -4.44 -13.54
CA GLN A 37 -14.18 -4.68 -14.90
C GLN A 37 -13.04 -5.21 -15.80
N PRO A 38 -13.23 -6.31 -16.55
CA PRO A 38 -12.18 -6.94 -17.35
C PRO A 38 -11.46 -6.01 -18.33
N GLU A 39 -12.17 -5.04 -18.90
CA GLU A 39 -11.60 -4.09 -19.87
C GLU A 39 -10.50 -3.20 -19.28
N TYR A 40 -10.59 -2.84 -18.00
CA TYR A 40 -9.55 -2.05 -17.31
C TYR A 40 -8.31 -2.89 -17.06
N PHE A 41 -8.49 -4.18 -16.77
CA PHE A 41 -7.42 -5.14 -16.62
C PHE A 41 -6.66 -5.35 -17.93
N GLU A 42 -7.38 -5.61 -19.02
CA GLU A 42 -6.81 -5.77 -20.36
C GLU A 42 -6.05 -4.51 -20.80
N SER A 43 -6.67 -3.34 -20.60
CA SER A 43 -6.07 -2.04 -20.92
C SER A 43 -4.79 -1.81 -20.10
N TYR A 44 -4.79 -2.15 -18.81
CA TYR A 44 -3.60 -2.03 -17.98
C TYR A 44 -2.47 -2.97 -18.43
N LEU A 45 -2.79 -4.22 -18.78
CA LEU A 45 -1.80 -5.21 -19.23
C LEU A 45 -1.15 -4.85 -20.57
N ALA A 46 -1.86 -4.13 -21.44
CA ALA A 46 -1.34 -3.69 -22.74
C ALA A 46 -0.32 -2.54 -22.65
N LEU A 47 -0.25 -1.84 -21.51
CA LEU A 47 0.64 -0.69 -21.33
C LEU A 47 2.11 -1.08 -21.22
N THR A 48 2.97 -0.32 -21.90
CA THR A 48 4.42 -0.46 -21.85
C THR A 48 5.09 0.91 -21.81
N PRO A 49 6.20 1.09 -21.06
CA PRO A 49 6.86 0.12 -20.17
C PRO A 49 6.14 -0.07 -18.81
N PRO A 50 6.46 -1.13 -18.03
CA PRO A 50 7.26 -2.32 -18.38
C PRO A 50 6.42 -3.36 -19.15
N ALA A 51 7.07 -4.28 -19.88
CA ALA A 51 6.35 -5.33 -20.60
C ALA A 51 5.71 -6.39 -19.68
N ASN A 52 6.28 -6.62 -18.49
CA ASN A 52 5.79 -7.62 -17.54
C ASN A 52 4.79 -7.03 -16.51
N ARG A 53 3.69 -6.44 -16.98
CA ARG A 53 2.63 -5.94 -16.08
C ARG A 53 1.83 -7.04 -15.40
N ALA A 54 1.82 -8.25 -15.97
CA ALA A 54 1.20 -9.43 -15.36
C ALA A 54 1.77 -9.76 -13.96
N ALA A 55 3.03 -9.40 -13.69
CA ALA A 55 3.65 -9.58 -12.38
C ALA A 55 2.92 -8.84 -11.24
N VAL A 56 2.26 -7.72 -11.53
CA VAL A 56 1.47 -6.98 -10.53
C VAL A 56 0.33 -7.86 -10.00
N PHE A 57 -0.37 -8.53 -10.90
CA PHE A 57 -1.49 -9.39 -10.52
C PHE A 57 -1.04 -10.72 -9.90
N GLN A 58 0.07 -11.28 -10.38
CA GLN A 58 0.68 -12.46 -9.74
C GLN A 58 1.06 -12.17 -8.28
N ALA A 59 1.53 -10.97 -7.97
CA ALA A 59 1.83 -10.56 -6.58
C ALA A 59 0.57 -10.50 -5.70
N LEU A 60 -0.61 -10.25 -6.28
CA LEU A 60 -1.89 -10.20 -5.55
C LEU A 60 -2.43 -11.58 -5.18
N GLU A 61 -1.92 -12.67 -5.77
CA GLU A 61 -2.33 -14.04 -5.42
C GLU A 61 -1.81 -14.49 -4.04
N SER A 62 -0.81 -13.80 -3.49
CA SER A 62 -0.21 -14.11 -2.17
C SER A 62 -0.19 -12.88 -1.24
N PRO A 63 -1.35 -12.28 -0.91
CA PRO A 63 -1.38 -11.07 -0.12
C PRO A 63 -1.12 -11.40 1.37
N VAL A 64 -0.15 -10.72 1.96
CA VAL A 64 0.00 -10.66 3.42
C VAL A 64 -0.63 -9.37 3.88
N THR A 65 -1.78 -9.46 4.56
CA THR A 65 -2.45 -8.27 5.09
C THR A 65 -1.58 -7.61 6.15
N PRO A 66 -1.31 -6.29 6.08
CA PRO A 66 -0.56 -5.59 7.11
C PRO A 66 -1.24 -5.75 8.48
N PRO A 67 -0.47 -5.89 9.58
CA PRO A 67 -1.04 -5.90 10.92
C PRO A 67 -1.71 -4.55 11.21
N VAL A 68 -2.93 -4.59 11.73
CA VAL A 68 -3.68 -3.39 12.12
C VAL A 68 -3.36 -3.08 13.58
N ILE A 69 -2.59 -2.02 13.80
CA ILE A 69 -2.34 -1.47 15.14
C ILE A 69 -2.61 0.04 15.11
N VAL A 70 -3.08 0.62 16.22
CA VAL A 70 -3.40 2.06 16.29
C VAL A 70 -2.17 2.92 16.02
N ARG A 71 -1.02 2.48 16.53
CA ARG A 71 0.28 3.17 16.41
C ARG A 71 1.13 2.61 15.26
N GLN A 72 0.50 2.36 14.10
CA GLN A 72 1.15 1.69 12.96
C GLN A 72 2.37 2.43 12.44
N ASN A 73 2.29 3.76 12.31
CA ASN A 73 3.42 4.58 11.84
C ASN A 73 4.62 4.45 12.78
N GLU A 74 4.38 4.47 14.10
CA GLU A 74 5.43 4.35 15.11
C GLU A 74 6.10 2.96 15.08
N MET A 75 5.32 1.91 14.84
CA MET A 75 5.89 0.57 14.64
C MET A 75 6.74 0.49 13.38
N GLN A 76 6.30 1.10 12.27
CA GLN A 76 7.08 1.13 11.04
C GLN A 76 8.39 1.89 11.23
N ASP A 77 8.37 3.04 11.91
CA ASP A 77 9.57 3.83 12.20
C ASP A 77 10.57 3.04 13.06
N ALA A 78 10.09 2.38 14.12
CA ALA A 78 10.92 1.54 14.98
C ALA A 78 11.57 0.37 14.23
N VAL A 79 10.78 -0.36 13.42
CA VAL A 79 11.28 -1.49 12.63
C VAL A 79 12.27 -1.02 11.56
N ASN A 80 11.99 0.08 10.85
CA ASN A 80 12.88 0.63 9.83
C ASN A 80 14.23 1.09 10.41
N ALA A 81 14.22 1.70 11.60
CA ALA A 81 15.44 2.10 12.29
C ALA A 81 16.31 0.87 12.63
N LEU A 82 15.71 -0.21 13.12
CA LEU A 82 16.42 -1.45 13.44
C LEU A 82 16.97 -2.14 12.18
N ILE A 83 16.20 -2.19 11.08
CA ILE A 83 16.67 -2.70 9.79
C ILE A 83 17.90 -1.91 9.30
N THR A 84 17.86 -0.59 9.41
CA THR A 84 18.98 0.28 9.01
C THR A 84 20.25 -0.07 9.78
N ARG A 85 20.14 -0.27 11.10
CA ARG A 85 21.28 -0.66 11.95
C ARG A 85 21.83 -2.05 11.64
N VAL A 86 21.00 -2.99 11.18
CA VAL A 86 21.46 -4.29 10.66
C VAL A 86 22.21 -4.12 9.35
N VAL A 87 21.69 -3.31 8.43
CA VAL A 87 22.34 -3.00 7.15
C VAL A 87 23.71 -2.34 7.36
N ASP A 88 23.80 -1.45 8.34
CA ASP A 88 25.04 -0.75 8.71
C ASP A 88 26.02 -1.64 9.50
N GLY A 89 25.62 -2.87 9.86
CA GLY A 89 26.44 -3.83 10.61
C GLY A 89 26.59 -3.52 12.10
N GLU A 90 25.76 -2.63 12.65
CA GLU A 90 25.73 -2.29 14.08
C GLU A 90 25.02 -3.36 14.92
N LEU A 91 24.07 -4.07 14.31
CA LEU A 91 23.30 -5.15 14.93
C LEU A 91 23.31 -6.39 14.04
N THR A 92 23.23 -7.56 14.67
CA THR A 92 22.81 -8.78 13.98
C THR A 92 21.30 -8.76 13.72
N ALA A 93 20.84 -9.56 12.75
CA ALA A 93 19.41 -9.72 12.48
C ALA A 93 18.64 -10.22 13.72
N GLN A 94 19.26 -11.08 14.54
CA GLN A 94 18.61 -11.60 15.74
C GLN A 94 18.44 -10.50 16.81
N GLU A 95 19.49 -9.71 17.09
CA GLU A 95 19.41 -8.61 18.04
C GLU A 95 18.35 -7.58 17.62
N ALA A 96 18.28 -7.25 16.33
CA ALA A 96 17.25 -6.36 15.80
C ALA A 96 15.83 -6.92 15.95
N LEU A 97 15.63 -8.23 15.76
CA LEU A 97 14.32 -8.86 15.97
C LEU A 97 13.91 -8.86 17.45
N ASP A 98 14.85 -9.14 18.35
CA ASP A 98 14.60 -9.12 19.80
C ASP A 98 14.23 -7.71 20.27
N MET A 99 14.95 -6.69 19.80
CA MET A 99 14.63 -5.28 20.07
C MET A 99 13.29 -4.86 19.46
N ALA A 100 13.00 -5.27 18.22
CA ALA A 100 11.74 -4.93 17.55
C ALA A 100 10.54 -5.48 18.33
N LYS A 101 10.67 -6.68 18.91
CA LYS A 101 9.63 -7.24 19.78
C LYS A 101 9.35 -6.33 20.99
N GLU A 102 10.39 -5.89 21.70
CA GLU A 102 10.23 -5.03 22.88
C GLU A 102 9.57 -3.69 22.54
N GLU A 103 10.02 -3.05 21.46
CA GLU A 103 9.45 -1.79 20.96
C GLU A 103 7.98 -1.95 20.58
N ILE A 104 7.64 -2.98 19.80
CA ILE A 104 6.27 -3.24 19.36
C ILE A 104 5.36 -3.58 20.53
N ASP A 105 5.82 -4.41 21.48
CA ASP A 105 5.05 -4.73 22.70
C ASP A 105 4.70 -3.44 23.49
N GLY A 106 5.57 -2.42 23.47
CA GLY A 106 5.31 -1.10 24.05
C GLY A 106 4.23 -0.29 23.32
N LEU A 107 3.99 -0.55 22.03
CA LEU A 107 3.02 0.14 21.19
C LEU A 107 1.61 -0.48 21.24
N LEU A 108 1.50 -1.71 21.74
CA LEU A 108 0.23 -2.46 21.81
C LEU A 108 -0.62 -2.16 23.06
N ASN A 109 -0.08 -1.38 24.00
CA ASN A 109 -0.74 -1.03 25.27
C ASN A 109 -1.62 0.22 25.15
#